data_AF-A0A970I9T1-F1
#
_entry.id   AF-A0A970I9T1-F1
#
_cell.length_a   1.000
_cell.length_b   1.000
_cell.length_c   1.000
_cell.angle_alpha   90.00
_cell.angle_beta   90.00
_cell.angle_gamma   90.00
#
_symmetry.space_group_name_H-M   'P 1'
#
loop_
_entity.id
_entity.type
_entity.pdbx_description
1 polymer ?
#
loop_
_entity_poly.entity_id
_entity_poly.type
_entity_poly.pdbx_seq_one_letter_code
_entity_poly.pdbx_strand_id
1 'polypeptide(L)'
;MRTRFPEIAAVEAVNFSKERFVQKNWLSRTREPWKKRSKEDRGSLMVRSGRLKRSIRKIKVTPNSVTIGTDVPYARIHNEGGILNRTVNVRQHTRTRKGRAETVKMHRRKMNTKMPKRQFIGESAILLRRIERLMEKEIKKALR
;
A
#
# COMPACT_ATOMS: atom_id res chain seq x y z
N MET A 1 16.61 -27.84 6.60
CA MET A 1 15.94 -27.55 5.30
C MET A 1 14.54 -26.92 5.43
N ARG A 2 13.70 -27.30 6.42
CA ARG A 2 12.28 -26.88 6.53
C ARG A 2 11.99 -25.39 6.71
N THR A 3 12.95 -24.55 7.10
CA THR A 3 12.70 -23.13 7.46
C THR A 3 13.06 -22.12 6.38
N ARG A 4 13.75 -22.53 5.30
CA ARG A 4 14.34 -21.56 4.36
C ARG A 4 13.36 -21.02 3.31
N PHE A 5 12.52 -21.89 2.75
CA PHE A 5 11.63 -21.49 1.66
C PHE A 5 10.54 -20.48 2.08
N PRO A 6 9.78 -20.69 3.17
CA PRO A 6 8.77 -19.73 3.61
C PRO A 6 9.35 -18.33 3.84
N GLU A 7 10.58 -18.26 4.36
CA GLU A 7 11.29 -17.01 4.58
C GLU A 7 11.64 -16.28 3.27
N ILE A 8 12.12 -17.02 2.27
CA ILE A 8 12.41 -16.48 0.93
C ILE A 8 11.12 -15.99 0.25
N ALA A 9 10.05 -16.79 0.30
CA ALA A 9 8.75 -16.41 -0.24
C ALA A 9 8.21 -15.13 0.43
N ALA A 10 8.40 -15.00 1.75
CA ALA A 10 8.02 -13.81 2.50
C ALA A 10 8.81 -12.56 2.09
N VAL A 11 10.11 -12.70 1.85
CA VAL A 11 10.95 -11.61 1.33
C VAL A 11 10.49 -11.20 -0.07
N GLU A 12 10.21 -12.17 -0.97
CA GLU A 12 9.72 -11.87 -2.31
C GLU A 12 8.36 -11.15 -2.27
N ALA A 13 7.43 -11.59 -1.43
CA ALA A 13 6.13 -10.94 -1.29
C ALA A 13 6.23 -9.49 -0.78
N VAL A 14 7.13 -9.22 0.17
CA VAL A 14 7.42 -7.85 0.64
C VAL A 14 8.05 -7.02 -0.47
N ASN A 15 9.02 -7.58 -1.21
CA ASN A 15 9.69 -6.89 -2.30
C ASN A 15 8.71 -6.56 -3.42
N PHE A 16 7.91 -7.53 -3.85
CA PHE A 16 6.85 -7.35 -4.84
C PHE A 16 5.91 -6.19 -4.46
N SER A 17 5.47 -6.15 -3.20
CA SER A 17 4.62 -5.08 -2.66
C SER A 17 5.32 -3.72 -2.71
N LYS A 18 6.61 -3.66 -2.35
CA LYS A 18 7.41 -2.42 -2.38
C LYS A 18 7.72 -1.94 -3.80
N GLU A 19 7.91 -2.85 -4.76
CA GLU A 19 8.09 -2.53 -6.18
C GLU A 19 6.88 -1.78 -6.75
N ARG A 20 5.65 -2.10 -6.29
CA ARG A 20 4.42 -1.45 -6.75
C ARG A 20 4.41 0.05 -6.51
N PHE A 21 5.06 0.52 -5.43
CA PHE A 21 5.21 1.96 -5.16
C PHE A 21 6.13 2.67 -6.16
N VAL A 22 7.10 1.95 -6.74
CA VAL A 22 8.00 2.50 -7.76
C VAL A 22 7.29 2.48 -9.12
N GLN A 23 6.68 1.34 -9.46
CA GLN A 23 6.00 1.12 -10.73
C GLN A 23 4.61 1.80 -10.82
N LYS A 24 4.05 2.20 -9.68
CA LYS A 24 2.75 2.89 -9.53
C LYS A 24 1.60 2.10 -10.16
N ASN A 25 1.58 0.79 -9.94
CA ASN A 25 0.58 -0.11 -10.47
C ASN A 25 0.38 -1.30 -9.54
N TRP A 26 -0.71 -2.04 -9.73
CA TRP A 26 -0.86 -3.40 -9.25
C TRP A 26 -0.65 -4.37 -10.43
N LEU A 27 -0.02 -5.51 -10.17
CA LEU A 27 0.12 -6.56 -11.17
C LEU A 27 -0.67 -7.75 -10.67
N SER A 28 -1.82 -8.04 -11.27
CA SER A 28 -2.57 -9.28 -11.04
C SER A 28 -2.41 -10.19 -12.27
N ARG A 29 -3.47 -10.43 -13.04
CA ARG A 29 -3.38 -11.03 -14.39
C ARG A 29 -2.94 -10.00 -15.43
N THR A 30 -3.36 -8.75 -15.23
CA THR A 30 -3.05 -7.60 -16.07
C THR A 30 -2.34 -6.53 -15.26
N ARG A 31 -1.79 -5.52 -15.94
CA ARG A 31 -1.19 -4.34 -15.34
C ARG A 31 -2.28 -3.31 -15.05
N GLU A 32 -2.52 -3.04 -13.77
CA GLU A 32 -3.50 -2.06 -13.30
C GLU A 32 -2.79 -0.80 -12.77
N PRO A 33 -2.61 0.26 -13.58
CA PRO A 33 -1.96 1.49 -13.11
C PRO A 33 -2.80 2.19 -12.04
N TRP A 34 -2.12 2.74 -11.03
CA TRP A 34 -2.80 3.51 -9.98
C TRP A 34 -3.31 4.84 -10.50
N LYS A 35 -4.51 5.24 -10.06
CA LYS A 35 -5.07 6.55 -10.42
C LYS A 35 -4.16 7.68 -9.91
N LYS A 36 -3.76 8.56 -10.84
CA LYS A 36 -2.98 9.76 -10.57
C LYS A 36 -3.67 10.65 -9.54
N ARG A 37 -2.89 11.47 -8.84
CA ARG A 37 -3.41 12.50 -7.94
C ARG A 37 -4.04 13.62 -8.74
N SER A 38 -5.09 14.25 -8.21
CA SER A 38 -5.78 15.36 -8.89
C SER A 38 -4.95 16.64 -8.95
N LYS A 39 -4.10 16.88 -7.95
CA LYS A 39 -3.17 18.02 -7.90
C LYS A 39 -1.79 17.52 -7.63
N GLU A 40 -0.79 18.04 -8.32
CA GLU A 40 0.62 17.76 -8.05
C GLU A 40 1.03 18.32 -6.67
N ASP A 41 2.09 17.75 -6.10
CA ASP A 41 2.63 18.07 -4.77
C ASP A 41 3.95 17.30 -4.64
N ARG A 42 4.68 17.55 -3.56
CA ARG A 42 6.00 16.98 -3.32
C ARG A 42 5.98 15.44 -3.28
N GLY A 43 6.95 14.85 -3.96
CA GLY A 43 7.20 13.41 -3.98
C GLY A 43 6.35 12.65 -5.00
N SER A 44 6.62 11.36 -5.12
CA SER A 44 5.89 10.52 -6.08
C SER A 44 4.58 10.00 -5.49
N LEU A 45 3.68 9.51 -6.36
CA LEU A 45 2.39 8.97 -5.94
C LEU A 45 2.59 7.89 -4.86
N MET A 46 1.89 8.02 -3.72
CA MET A 46 2.02 7.15 -2.53
C MET A 46 3.38 7.21 -1.81
N VAL A 47 4.30 8.09 -2.23
CA VAL A 47 5.65 8.24 -1.65
C VAL A 47 5.95 9.72 -1.43
N ARG A 48 5.22 10.35 -0.50
CA ARG A 48 5.55 11.68 0.02
C ARG A 48 6.67 11.59 1.07
N SER A 49 6.42 10.91 2.18
CA SER A 49 7.42 10.57 3.21
C SER A 49 7.96 9.14 3.11
N GLY A 50 7.34 8.32 2.26
CA GLY A 50 7.65 6.89 2.13
C GLY A 50 7.31 6.02 3.35
N ARG A 51 6.67 6.56 4.39
CA ARG A 51 6.33 5.79 5.63
C ARG A 51 5.51 4.54 5.34
N LEU A 52 4.50 4.62 4.46
CA LEU A 52 3.68 3.47 4.05
C LEU A 52 4.53 2.39 3.37
N LYS A 53 5.32 2.74 2.35
CA LYS A 53 6.21 1.77 1.69
C LYS A 53 7.18 1.10 2.67
N ARG A 54 7.77 1.87 3.59
CA ARG A 54 8.72 1.36 4.60
C ARG A 54 8.07 0.46 5.64
N SER A 55 6.78 0.69 5.95
CA SER A 55 6.03 -0.08 6.95
C SER A 55 5.72 -1.52 6.53
N ILE A 56 5.77 -1.81 5.22
CA ILE A 56 5.44 -3.14 4.69
C ILE A 56 6.55 -4.12 5.08
N ARG A 57 6.15 -5.15 5.84
CA ARG A 57 7.04 -6.18 6.37
C ARG A 57 6.32 -7.52 6.51
N LYS A 58 7.10 -8.55 6.79
CA LYS A 58 6.63 -9.86 7.21
C LYS A 58 6.06 -9.72 8.63
N ILE A 59 4.83 -10.18 8.85
CA ILE A 59 4.17 -10.18 10.16
C ILE A 59 4.40 -11.53 10.84
N LYS A 60 4.17 -12.61 10.10
CA LYS A 60 4.31 -13.98 10.61
C LYS A 60 4.81 -14.88 9.48
N VAL A 61 5.78 -15.72 9.79
CA VAL A 61 6.29 -16.73 8.87
C VAL A 61 6.20 -18.06 9.62
N THR A 62 5.43 -19.00 9.08
CA THR A 62 5.31 -20.36 9.57
C THR A 62 5.77 -21.32 8.47
N PRO A 63 6.00 -22.60 8.78
CA PRO A 63 6.36 -23.58 7.75
C PRO A 63 5.31 -23.73 6.63
N ASN A 64 4.05 -23.42 6.93
CA ASN A 64 2.91 -23.64 6.02
C ASN A 64 2.29 -22.34 5.49
N SER A 65 2.61 -21.19 6.09
CA SER A 65 1.98 -19.92 5.72
C SER A 65 2.87 -18.71 5.99
N VAL A 66 2.70 -17.71 5.14
CA VAL A 66 3.39 -16.43 5.24
C VAL A 66 2.35 -15.32 5.29
N THR A 67 2.47 -14.45 6.29
CA THR A 67 1.64 -13.26 6.44
C THR A 67 2.51 -12.01 6.30
N ILE A 68 2.19 -11.16 5.33
CA ILE A 68 2.80 -9.84 5.16
C ILE A 68 1.76 -8.74 5.41
N GLY A 69 2.21 -7.56 5.81
CA GLY A 69 1.30 -6.45 6.04
C GLY A 69 2.02 -5.19 6.52
N THR A 70 1.25 -4.30 7.13
CA THR A 70 1.70 -2.98 7.55
C THR A 70 1.00 -2.58 8.86
N ASP A 71 1.69 -1.79 9.68
CA ASP A 71 1.21 -1.20 10.93
C ASP A 71 0.47 0.12 10.74
N VAL A 72 0.46 0.71 9.53
CA VAL A 72 -0.10 2.06 9.38
C VAL A 72 -1.62 2.01 9.16
N PRO A 73 -2.42 2.74 9.95
CA PRO A 73 -3.89 2.60 9.94
C PRO A 73 -4.54 3.07 8.64
N TYR A 74 -3.88 3.95 7.90
CA TYR A 74 -4.35 4.48 6.61
C TYR A 74 -3.97 3.59 5.41
N ALA A 75 -3.26 2.48 5.63
CA ALA A 75 -2.88 1.58 4.53
C ALA A 75 -4.09 0.95 3.84
N ARG A 76 -5.06 0.47 4.63
CA ARG A 76 -6.24 -0.24 4.14
C ARG A 76 -7.02 0.59 3.12
N ILE A 77 -7.37 1.83 3.49
CA ILE A 77 -8.14 2.73 2.62
C ILE A 77 -7.38 3.11 1.34
N HIS A 78 -6.04 3.12 1.35
CA HIS A 78 -5.27 3.29 0.13
C HIS A 78 -5.23 2.02 -0.72
N ASN A 79 -5.10 0.85 -0.11
CA ASN A 79 -5.00 -0.43 -0.80
C ASN A 79 -6.31 -0.80 -1.50
N GLU A 80 -7.43 -0.69 -0.77
CA GLU A 80 -8.76 -1.10 -1.22
C GLU A 80 -9.50 0.05 -1.94
N GLY A 81 -9.14 1.30 -1.64
CA GLY A 81 -9.96 2.45 -1.99
C GLY A 81 -11.22 2.50 -1.11
N GLY A 82 -12.17 3.34 -1.49
CA GLY A 82 -13.48 3.40 -0.85
C GLY A 82 -13.91 4.81 -0.47
N ILE A 83 -14.95 4.90 0.34
CA ILE A 83 -15.53 6.17 0.79
C ILE A 83 -15.18 6.37 2.26
N LEU A 84 -14.48 7.46 2.55
CA LEU A 84 -14.18 7.86 3.92
C LEU A 84 -15.32 8.75 4.42
N ASN A 85 -16.21 8.15 5.23
CA ASN A 85 -17.30 8.82 5.93
C ASN A 85 -16.88 9.05 7.39
N ARG A 86 -16.36 10.25 7.70
CA ARG A 86 -15.96 10.59 9.08
C ARG A 86 -16.32 12.03 9.41
N THR A 87 -16.79 12.25 10.64
CA THR A 87 -16.92 13.60 11.20
C THR A 87 -15.54 14.07 11.70
N VAL A 88 -15.03 15.15 11.13
CA VAL A 88 -13.74 15.75 11.49
C VAL A 88 -13.99 17.06 12.22
N ASN A 89 -13.25 17.29 13.31
CA ASN A 89 -13.26 18.57 14.01
C ASN A 89 -12.25 19.49 13.31
N VAL A 90 -12.75 20.57 12.71
CA VAL A 90 -11.92 21.57 12.03
C VAL A 90 -11.56 22.65 13.06
N ARG A 91 -10.26 22.80 13.33
CA ARG A 91 -9.76 23.87 14.20
C ARG A 91 -9.93 25.23 13.53
N GLN A 92 -10.08 26.26 14.36
CA GLN A 92 -10.09 27.63 13.88
C GLN A 92 -8.81 27.94 13.11
N HIS A 93 -8.93 28.57 11.95
CA HIS A 93 -7.80 28.99 11.12
C HIS A 93 -8.21 30.16 10.24
N THR A 94 -7.22 30.89 9.75
CA THR A 94 -7.41 31.96 8.77
C THR A 94 -7.35 31.37 7.37
N ARG A 95 -8.29 31.76 6.50
CA ARG A 95 -8.31 31.37 5.08
C ARG A 95 -8.47 32.61 4.22
N THR A 96 -7.69 32.70 3.15
CA THR A 96 -7.87 33.75 2.15
C THR A 96 -9.00 33.36 1.18
N ARG A 97 -9.99 34.23 1.02
CA ARG A 97 -11.07 34.08 0.04
C ARG A 97 -11.21 35.38 -0.75
N LYS A 98 -11.11 35.31 -2.08
CA LYS A 98 -11.18 36.49 -2.97
C LYS A 98 -10.24 37.64 -2.53
N GLY A 99 -9.01 37.30 -2.14
CA GLY A 99 -8.01 38.29 -1.69
C GLY A 99 -8.16 38.81 -0.25
N ARG A 100 -9.22 38.42 0.49
CA ARG A 100 -9.43 38.84 1.88
C ARG A 100 -9.16 37.70 2.85
N ALA A 101 -8.52 38.02 3.98
CA ALA A 101 -8.33 37.07 5.08
C ALA A 101 -9.61 36.96 5.91
N GLU A 102 -10.18 35.75 5.99
CA GLU A 102 -11.36 35.44 6.79
C GLU A 102 -10.98 34.45 7.91
N THR A 103 -11.46 34.69 9.13
CA THR A 103 -11.32 33.73 10.24
C THR A 103 -12.44 32.69 10.20
N VAL A 104 -12.09 31.43 10.01
CA VAL A 104 -13.03 30.32 10.06
C VAL A 104 -13.12 29.82 11.50
N LYS A 105 -14.30 29.93 12.12
CA LYS A 105 -14.55 29.40 13.48
C LYS A 105 -14.44 27.88 13.52
N MET A 106 -14.09 27.36 14.70
CA MET A 106 -14.06 25.92 14.96
C MET A 106 -15.44 25.30 14.73
N HIS A 107 -15.50 24.19 13.98
CA HIS A 107 -16.75 23.47 13.73
C HIS A 107 -16.49 22.00 13.40
N ARG A 108 -17.55 21.19 13.44
CA ARG A 108 -17.51 19.79 13.02
C ARG A 108 -18.00 19.70 11.58
N ARG A 109 -17.27 18.97 10.74
CA ARG A 109 -17.65 18.74 9.33
C ARG A 109 -17.77 17.24 9.07
N LYS A 110 -18.88 16.84 8.43
CA LYS A 110 -18.98 15.51 7.82
C LYS A 110 -18.11 15.47 6.56
N MET A 111 -17.06 14.66 6.59
CA MET A 111 -16.21 14.41 5.44
C MET A 111 -16.73 13.15 4.74
N ASN A 112 -17.13 13.31 3.48
CA ASN A 112 -17.42 12.22 2.56
C ASN A 112 -16.42 12.36 1.41
N THR A 113 -15.36 11.55 1.42
CA THR A 113 -14.29 11.63 0.42
C THR A 113 -14.03 10.27 -0.19
N LYS A 114 -14.13 10.19 -1.53
CA LYS A 114 -13.82 8.98 -2.29
C LYS A 114 -12.30 8.86 -2.48
N MET A 115 -11.71 7.85 -1.85
CA MET A 115 -10.30 7.48 -2.04
C MET A 115 -10.21 6.50 -3.22
N PRO A 116 -9.38 6.77 -4.25
CA PRO A 116 -9.14 5.80 -5.30
C PRO A 116 -8.32 4.61 -4.76
N LYS A 117 -8.64 3.42 -5.26
CA LYS A 117 -7.90 2.19 -5.02
C LYS A 117 -6.48 2.29 -5.57
N ARG A 118 -5.48 1.99 -4.74
CA ARG A 118 -4.06 1.92 -5.10
C ARG A 118 -3.48 0.67 -4.44
N GLN A 119 -3.78 -0.47 -5.04
CA GLN A 119 -3.46 -1.77 -4.46
C GLN A 119 -1.96 -2.05 -4.50
N PHE A 120 -1.41 -2.42 -3.35
CA PHE A 120 -0.01 -2.83 -3.16
C PHE A 120 0.13 -4.13 -2.36
N ILE A 121 -0.94 -4.63 -1.73
CA ILE A 121 -1.05 -5.96 -1.14
C ILE A 121 -2.37 -6.59 -1.57
N GLY A 122 -2.34 -7.88 -1.91
CA GLY A 122 -3.51 -8.69 -2.24
C GLY A 122 -3.14 -9.81 -3.19
N GLU A 123 -4.16 -10.46 -3.76
CA GLU A 123 -3.96 -11.57 -4.70
C GLU A 123 -3.35 -11.09 -6.03
N SER A 124 -2.32 -11.81 -6.47
CA SER A 124 -1.60 -11.51 -7.70
C SER A 124 -1.11 -12.80 -8.35
N ALA A 125 -1.54 -13.06 -9.58
CA ALA A 125 -1.06 -14.18 -10.38
C ALA A 125 0.45 -14.06 -10.67
N ILE A 126 0.97 -12.84 -10.87
CA ILE A 126 2.41 -12.63 -11.07
C ILE A 126 3.21 -12.94 -9.82
N LEU A 127 2.74 -12.53 -8.63
CA LEU A 127 3.41 -12.86 -7.39
C LEU A 127 3.45 -14.38 -7.17
N LEU A 128 2.33 -15.07 -7.38
CA LEU A 128 2.25 -16.53 -7.25
C LEU A 128 3.26 -17.22 -8.18
N ARG A 129 3.32 -16.83 -9.46
CA ARG A 129 4.30 -17.36 -10.41
C ARG A 129 5.75 -17.13 -9.99
N ARG A 130 6.05 -15.97 -9.38
CA ARG A 130 7.40 -15.70 -8.84
C ARG A 130 7.73 -16.63 -7.68
N ILE A 131 6.79 -16.85 -6.77
CA ILE A 131 6.95 -17.75 -5.63
C ILE A 131 7.08 -19.21 -6.09
N GLU A 132 6.26 -19.65 -7.05
CA GLU A 132 6.34 -20.98 -7.67
C GLU A 132 7.73 -21.25 -8.26
N ARG A 133 8.26 -20.30 -9.04
CA ARG A 133 9.61 -20.41 -9.60
C ARG A 133 10.71 -20.50 -8.52
N LEU A 134 10.55 -19.75 -7.43
CA LEU A 134 11.47 -19.84 -6.28
C LEU A 134 11.37 -21.21 -5.60
N MET A 135 10.17 -21.77 -5.51
CA MET A 135 9.92 -23.09 -4.94
C MET A 135 10.58 -24.19 -5.78
N GLU A 136 10.35 -24.20 -7.08
CA GLU A 136 10.97 -25.14 -8.02
C GLU A 136 12.50 -25.10 -7.93
N LYS A 137 13.08 -23.90 -7.85
CA LYS A 137 14.52 -23.71 -7.70
C LYS A 137 15.06 -24.31 -6.39
N GLU A 138 14.36 -24.11 -5.28
CA GLU A 138 14.75 -24.69 -3.99
C GLU A 138 14.59 -26.21 -3.97
N ILE A 139 13.52 -26.76 -4.56
CA ILE A 139 13.33 -28.21 -4.70
C ILE A 139 14.46 -28.82 -5.53
N LYS A 140 14.76 -28.25 -6.71
CA LYS A 140 15.83 -28.74 -7.59
C LYS A 140 17.20 -28.69 -6.90
N LYS A 141 17.43 -27.68 -6.06
CA LYS A 141 18.65 -27.58 -5.25
C LYS A 141 18.71 -28.63 -4.15
N ALA A 142 17.58 -29.06 -3.61
CA ALA A 142 17.50 -30.09 -2.58
C ALA A 142 17.67 -31.52 -3.13
N LEU A 143 17.36 -31.72 -4.41
CA LEU A 143 17.51 -32.99 -5.12
C LEU A 143 18.92 -33.20 -5.73
N ARG A 144 19.78 -32.19 -5.65
CA ARG A 144 21.21 -32.28 -6.00
C ARG A 144 22.02 -32.54 -4.75
#